data_AF-A0A9E5UHW7-F1
#
_entry.id   AF-A0A9E5UHW7-F1
#
_cell.length_a   1.000
_cell.length_b   1.000
_cell.length_c   1.000
_cell.angle_alpha   90.00
_cell.angle_beta   90.00
_cell.angle_gamma   90.00
#
_symmetry.space_group_name_H-M   'P 1'
#
loop_
_entity.id
_entity.type
_entity.pdbx_description
1 polymer ?
#
loop_
_entity_poly.entity_id
_entity_poly.type
_entity_poly.pdbx_seq_one_letter_code
_entity_poly.pdbx_strand_id
1 'polypeptide(L)'
;MPKKSPARSPAAGLKALGAGPRLAPSRLLETFPNPNPGRDYAIRMEIPEFTCLCPKTGQPDFATLRLEYVPDAKCVELKSLKLYVWSFRNEGKFHEAVTNEILDDLVAATRPRFMRLTAEFYVRGGIYTTVEADYRMKGWSPAERVDLGPWEE
;
A
#
# COMPACT_ATOMS: atom_id res chain seq x y z
N MET A 1 19.07 3.38 -38.79
CA MET A 1 18.01 3.13 -37.79
C MET A 1 18.59 3.36 -36.40
N PRO A 2 18.02 4.25 -35.56
CA PRO A 2 18.50 4.40 -34.19
C PRO A 2 18.17 3.13 -33.41
N LYS A 3 19.19 2.47 -32.84
CA LYS A 3 19.01 1.32 -31.94
C LYS A 3 18.25 1.80 -30.71
N LYS A 4 17.01 1.33 -30.49
CA LYS A 4 16.31 1.50 -29.21
C LYS A 4 17.21 0.94 -28.11
N SER A 5 17.66 1.80 -27.20
CA SER A 5 18.36 1.37 -25.99
C SER A 5 17.49 0.36 -25.23
N PRO A 6 18.07 -0.71 -24.66
CA PRO A 6 17.29 -1.67 -23.89
C PRO A 6 16.65 -0.95 -22.70
N ALA A 7 15.34 -1.09 -22.54
CA ALA A 7 14.64 -0.59 -21.36
C ALA A 7 15.28 -1.23 -20.11
N ARG A 8 15.71 -0.40 -19.15
CA ARG A 8 16.20 -0.89 -17.86
C ARG A 8 15.14 -1.78 -17.22
N SER A 9 15.54 -2.94 -16.71
CA SER A 9 14.64 -3.84 -15.97
C SER A 9 13.99 -3.07 -14.80
N PRO A 10 12.65 -3.11 -14.65
CA PRO A 10 11.96 -2.46 -13.54
C PRO A 10 12.43 -2.93 -12.16
N ALA A 11 13.08 -4.10 -12.09
CA ALA A 11 13.57 -4.70 -10.85
C ALA A 11 15.00 -4.30 -10.47
N ALA A 12 15.70 -3.53 -11.31
CA ALA A 12 17.09 -3.15 -11.05
C ALA A 12 17.16 -2.21 -9.82
N GLY A 13 17.81 -2.68 -8.74
CA GLY A 13 18.06 -1.91 -7.51
C GLY A 13 17.16 -2.24 -6.32
N LEU A 14 16.23 -3.19 -6.46
CA LEU A 14 15.39 -3.68 -5.36
C LEU A 14 16.19 -4.61 -4.45
N LYS A 15 16.42 -4.22 -3.20
CA LYS A 15 17.16 -5.01 -2.21
C LYS A 15 16.29 -6.09 -1.62
N ALA A 16 14.98 -5.83 -1.47
CA ALA A 16 14.05 -6.81 -0.92
C ALA A 16 14.03 -8.09 -1.77
N LEU A 17 14.03 -7.98 -3.10
CA LEU A 17 14.04 -9.13 -4.01
C LEU A 17 15.34 -9.94 -3.97
N GLY A 18 16.49 -9.30 -3.68
CA GLY A 18 17.82 -9.93 -3.68
C GLY A 18 18.30 -10.49 -2.33
N ALA A 19 17.60 -10.21 -1.22
CA ALA A 19 17.94 -10.77 0.08
C ALA A 19 17.69 -12.29 0.08
N GLY A 20 18.72 -13.07 0.43
CA GLY A 20 18.76 -14.53 0.40
C GLY A 20 17.71 -15.26 1.27
N PRO A 21 17.92 -16.53 1.63
CA PRO A 21 16.84 -17.43 2.07
C PRO A 21 16.12 -17.06 3.39
N ARG A 22 16.60 -16.07 4.15
CA ARG A 22 15.97 -15.62 5.40
C ARG A 22 15.32 -14.24 5.24
N LEU A 23 14.00 -14.23 5.24
CA LEU A 23 13.17 -13.02 5.29
C LEU A 23 13.06 -12.51 6.74
N ALA A 24 13.21 -11.20 6.93
CA ALA A 24 13.02 -10.53 8.23
C ALA A 24 12.10 -9.31 8.05
N PRO A 25 11.33 -8.90 9.07
CA PRO A 25 10.54 -7.67 9.02
C PRO A 25 11.45 -6.47 8.77
N SER A 26 10.96 -5.50 8.01
CA SER A 26 11.74 -4.32 7.64
C SER A 26 10.84 -3.13 7.39
N ARG A 27 11.21 -1.96 7.91
CA ARG A 27 10.52 -0.69 7.66
C ARG A 27 10.82 -0.09 6.29
N LEU A 28 11.69 -0.73 5.50
CA LEU A 28 12.05 -0.23 4.17
C LEU A 28 10.96 -0.59 3.14
N LEU A 29 10.24 0.43 2.68
CA LEU A 29 9.40 0.34 1.49
C LEU A 29 10.24 0.58 0.23
N GLU A 30 10.16 -0.34 -0.72
CA GLU A 30 10.77 -0.20 -2.03
C GLU A 30 9.71 0.13 -3.08
N THR A 31 10.16 0.75 -4.16
CA THR A 31 9.29 1.15 -5.27
C THR A 31 9.93 0.80 -6.59
N PHE A 32 9.09 0.59 -7.60
CA PHE A 32 9.53 0.47 -8.99
C PHE A 32 8.84 1.54 -9.86
N PRO A 33 9.41 1.88 -11.04
CA PRO A 33 8.78 2.84 -11.94
C PRO A 33 7.37 2.39 -12.36
N ASN A 34 6.40 3.30 -12.32
CA ASN A 34 5.08 3.04 -12.89
C ASN A 34 5.24 2.68 -14.38
N PRO A 35 4.75 1.51 -14.83
CA PRO A 35 4.87 1.10 -16.24
C PRO A 35 3.99 1.90 -17.20
N ASN A 36 2.93 2.57 -16.70
CA ASN A 36 1.95 3.31 -17.49
C ASN A 36 1.61 4.69 -16.86
N PRO A 37 2.58 5.60 -16.68
CA PRO A 37 2.36 6.88 -15.95
C PRO A 37 1.48 7.88 -16.72
N GLY A 38 1.27 7.65 -18.02
CA GLY A 38 0.47 8.53 -18.89
C GLY A 38 -1.05 8.37 -18.74
N ARG A 39 -1.53 7.46 -17.88
CA ARG A 39 -2.96 7.28 -17.60
C ARG A 39 -3.19 7.00 -16.13
N ASP A 40 -4.33 7.46 -15.61
CA ASP A 40 -4.81 7.03 -14.30
C ASP A 40 -5.27 5.57 -14.39
N TYR A 41 -4.87 4.77 -13.40
CA TYR A 41 -5.39 3.44 -13.15
C TYR A 41 -5.33 3.16 -11.64
N ALA A 42 -6.27 2.36 -11.14
CA ALA A 42 -6.30 2.01 -9.73
C ALA A 42 -5.58 0.67 -9.50
N ILE A 43 -4.75 0.64 -8.45
CA ILE A 43 -4.21 -0.60 -7.89
C ILE A 43 -4.95 -0.85 -6.57
N ARG A 44 -5.51 -2.05 -6.40
CA ARG A 44 -6.17 -2.49 -5.18
C ARG A 44 -5.46 -3.71 -4.63
N MET A 45 -5.12 -3.67 -3.35
CA MET A 45 -4.46 -4.76 -2.65
C MET A 45 -5.19 -5.06 -1.36
N GLU A 46 -5.40 -6.34 -1.08
CA GLU A 46 -5.87 -6.83 0.21
C GLU A 46 -4.71 -7.49 0.95
N ILE A 47 -4.54 -7.12 2.22
CA ILE A 47 -3.45 -7.56 3.08
C ILE A 47 -4.11 -8.15 4.35
N PRO A 48 -4.52 -9.43 4.31
CA PRO A 48 -5.34 -10.04 5.37
C PRO A 48 -4.54 -10.45 6.62
N GLU A 49 -3.20 -10.30 6.59
CA GLU A 49 -2.29 -10.79 7.63
C GLU A 49 -1.68 -9.66 8.48
N PHE A 50 -2.36 -8.51 8.60
CA PHE A 50 -1.87 -7.44 9.48
C PHE A 50 -2.13 -7.77 10.96
N THR A 51 -1.11 -7.50 11.79
CA THR A 51 -1.23 -7.57 13.24
C THR A 51 -0.29 -6.58 13.91
N CYS A 52 -0.71 -6.04 15.05
CA CYS A 52 0.09 -5.23 15.97
C CYS A 52 -0.29 -5.57 17.42
N LEU A 53 0.29 -4.89 18.41
CA LEU A 53 -0.08 -5.05 19.81
C LEU A 53 -0.95 -3.88 20.27
N CYS A 54 -1.90 -4.15 21.16
CA CYS A 54 -2.58 -3.11 21.92
C CYS A 54 -1.56 -2.43 22.86
N PRO A 55 -1.39 -1.09 22.82
CA PRO A 55 -0.41 -0.38 23.66
C PRO A 55 -0.61 -0.55 25.17
N LYS A 56 -1.84 -0.85 25.58
CA LYS A 56 -2.22 -0.93 27.00
C LYS A 56 -2.07 -2.34 27.57
N THR A 57 -2.54 -3.35 26.83
CA THR A 57 -2.64 -4.72 27.34
C THR A 57 -1.56 -5.64 26.78
N GLY A 58 -0.89 -5.25 25.70
CA GLY A 58 0.05 -6.10 24.96
C GLY A 58 -0.62 -7.25 24.22
N GLN A 59 -1.96 -7.32 24.18
CA GLN A 59 -2.67 -8.34 23.41
C GLN A 59 -2.52 -8.04 21.90
N PRO A 60 -2.38 -9.06 21.05
CA PRO A 60 -2.25 -8.86 19.61
C PRO A 60 -3.59 -8.42 19.03
N ASP A 61 -3.64 -7.37 18.23
CA ASP A 61 -4.77 -6.98 17.38
C ASP A 61 -4.53 -7.46 15.95
N PHE A 62 -5.61 -7.80 15.25
CA PHE A 62 -5.57 -8.30 13.87
C PHE A 62 -6.46 -7.41 13.00
N ALA A 63 -6.06 -7.21 11.75
CA ALA A 63 -6.89 -6.51 10.78
C ALA A 63 -6.66 -7.03 9.36
N THR A 64 -7.65 -6.82 8.50
CA THR A 64 -7.47 -6.82 7.05
C THR A 64 -7.23 -5.40 6.59
N LEU A 65 -6.09 -5.14 5.94
CA LEU A 65 -5.85 -3.84 5.31
C LEU A 65 -6.27 -3.89 3.84
N ARG A 66 -7.03 -2.91 3.39
CA ARG A 66 -7.33 -2.67 1.98
C ARG A 66 -6.64 -1.38 1.55
N LEU A 67 -5.69 -1.52 0.63
CA LEU A 67 -4.94 -0.42 0.03
C LEU A 67 -5.46 -0.18 -1.38
N GLU A 68 -5.95 1.03 -1.65
CA GLU A 68 -6.37 1.46 -2.97
C GLU A 68 -5.58 2.71 -3.35
N TYR A 69 -4.92 2.71 -4.52
CA TYR A 69 -4.18 3.90 -4.93
C TYR A 69 -4.09 4.07 -6.44
N VAL A 70 -3.98 5.34 -6.86
CA VAL A 70 -3.63 5.73 -8.22
C VAL A 70 -2.17 6.16 -8.20
N PRO A 71 -1.23 5.37 -8.77
CA PRO A 71 0.18 5.72 -8.78
C PRO A 71 0.42 6.94 -9.66
N ASP A 72 1.43 7.74 -9.28
CA ASP A 72 2.04 8.70 -10.20
C ASP A 72 3.27 8.06 -10.87
N ALA A 73 4.49 8.51 -10.60
CA ALA A 73 5.70 7.95 -11.22
C ALA A 73 6.14 6.58 -10.67
N LYS A 74 5.63 6.15 -9.51
CA LYS A 74 6.12 4.97 -8.78
C LYS A 74 4.97 4.09 -8.27
N CYS A 75 5.23 2.79 -8.24
CA CYS A 75 4.40 1.78 -7.59
C CYS A 75 5.15 1.18 -6.40
N VAL A 76 4.41 0.80 -5.34
CA VAL A 76 4.99 0.06 -4.21
C VAL A 76 5.39 -1.36 -4.64
N GLU A 77 6.55 -1.83 -4.19
CA GLU A 77 7.02 -3.19 -4.44
C GLU A 77 6.44 -4.18 -3.41
N LEU A 78 5.85 -5.28 -3.90
CA LEU A 78 5.01 -6.18 -3.11
C LEU A 78 5.76 -6.90 -1.97
N LYS A 79 7.00 -7.35 -2.19
CA LYS A 79 7.80 -8.02 -1.15
C LYS A 79 8.14 -7.05 -0.02
N SER A 80 8.54 -5.82 -0.33
CA SER A 80 8.86 -4.77 0.64
C SER A 80 7.62 -4.38 1.45
N LEU A 81 6.45 -4.25 0.80
CA LEU A 81 5.18 -3.99 1.47
C LEU A 81 4.84 -5.08 2.49
N LYS A 82 5.01 -6.35 2.11
CA LYS A 82 4.81 -7.47 3.04
C LYS A 82 5.73 -7.40 4.26
N LEU A 83 7.02 -7.12 4.04
CA LEU A 83 8.00 -7.03 5.15
C LEU A 83 7.75 -5.81 6.04
N TYR A 84 7.26 -4.72 5.45
CA TYR A 84 6.81 -3.51 6.15
C TYR A 84 5.61 -3.80 7.04
N VAL A 85 4.56 -4.42 6.51
CA VAL A 85 3.39 -4.83 7.30
C VAL A 85 3.76 -5.78 8.43
N TRP A 86 4.66 -6.75 8.17
CA TRP A 86 5.14 -7.66 9.21
C TRP A 86 5.89 -6.92 10.35
N SER A 87 6.51 -5.78 10.09
CA SER A 87 7.28 -5.06 11.12
C SER A 87 6.43 -4.57 12.29
N PHE A 88 5.11 -4.40 12.11
CA PHE A 88 4.19 -3.96 13.17
C PHE A 88 3.83 -5.05 14.18
N ARG A 89 4.14 -6.32 13.91
CA ARG A 89 3.65 -7.47 14.68
C ARG A 89 3.86 -7.37 16.19
N ASN A 90 4.98 -6.77 16.61
CA ASN A 90 5.36 -6.66 18.02
C ASN A 90 5.30 -5.21 18.53
N GLU A 91 4.62 -4.31 17.82
CA GLU A 91 4.55 -2.89 18.17
C GLU A 91 3.21 -2.51 18.80
N GLY A 92 3.27 -1.79 19.91
CA GLY A 92 2.09 -1.22 20.56
C GLY A 92 1.54 -0.03 19.79
N LYS A 93 0.38 -0.16 19.14
CA LYS A 93 -0.25 0.94 18.38
C LYS A 93 -1.77 1.00 18.58
N PHE A 94 -2.31 2.22 18.65
CA PHE A 94 -3.75 2.43 18.46
C PHE A 94 -4.13 2.19 17.00
N HIS A 95 -5.36 1.72 16.76
CA HIS A 95 -5.87 1.37 15.43
C HIS A 95 -5.80 2.55 14.47
N GLU A 96 -6.17 3.73 14.96
CA GLU A 96 -6.15 5.00 14.23
C GLU A 96 -4.73 5.42 13.89
N ALA A 97 -3.82 5.33 14.86
CA ALA A 97 -2.43 5.73 14.71
C ALA A 97 -1.70 4.87 13.68
N VAL A 98 -1.84 3.53 13.77
CA VAL A 98 -1.16 2.64 12.83
C VAL A 98 -1.70 2.75 11.41
N THR A 99 -3.00 2.99 11.25
CA THR A 99 -3.61 3.19 9.93
C THR A 99 -3.05 4.45 9.26
N ASN A 100 -2.96 5.57 9.99
CA ASN A 100 -2.40 6.82 9.45
C ASN A 100 -0.89 6.70 9.18
N GLU A 101 -0.13 6.08 10.08
CA GLU A 101 1.31 5.84 9.88
C GLU A 101 1.59 5.00 8.62
N ILE A 102 0.84 3.93 8.40
CA ILE A 102 0.98 3.11 7.19
C ILE A 102 0.68 3.93 5.94
N LEU A 103 -0.39 4.74 5.95
CA LEU A 103 -0.72 5.61 4.83
C LEU A 103 0.40 6.62 4.56
N ASP A 104 0.89 7.32 5.59
CA ASP A 104 1.92 8.35 5.47
C ASP A 104 3.24 7.78 4.92
N ASP A 105 3.67 6.62 5.40
CA ASP A 105 4.89 5.96 4.94
C ASP A 105 4.76 5.50 3.47
N LEU A 106 3.58 4.99 3.08
CA LEU A 106 3.31 4.62 1.70
C LEU A 106 3.26 5.84 0.77
N VAL A 107 2.63 6.93 1.22
CA VAL A 107 2.58 8.21 0.49
C VAL A 107 3.99 8.78 0.32
N ALA A 108 4.82 8.75 1.36
CA ALA A 108 6.20 9.21 1.29
C ALA A 108 7.03 8.37 0.29
N ALA A 109 6.86 7.05 0.30
CA ALA A 109 7.58 6.15 -0.61
C ALA A 109 7.16 6.32 -2.08
N THR A 110 5.84 6.41 -2.32
CA THR A 110 5.27 6.31 -3.67
C THR A 110 4.91 7.66 -4.30
N ARG A 111 4.59 8.68 -3.51
CA ARG A 111 4.03 9.98 -3.93
C ARG A 111 2.89 9.79 -4.96
N PRO A 112 1.81 9.10 -4.57
CA PRO A 112 0.73 8.72 -5.47
C PRO A 112 -0.11 9.94 -5.85
N ARG A 113 -1.00 9.81 -6.85
CA ARG A 113 -2.02 10.84 -7.13
C ARG A 113 -3.14 10.79 -6.09
N PHE A 114 -3.53 9.57 -5.73
CA PHE A 114 -4.49 9.27 -4.67
C PHE A 114 -4.06 7.99 -3.98
N MET A 115 -4.28 7.91 -2.67
CA MET A 115 -4.12 6.67 -1.92
C MET A 115 -5.09 6.65 -0.75
N ARG A 116 -5.71 5.50 -0.53
CA ARG A 116 -6.58 5.22 0.60
C ARG A 116 -6.15 3.93 1.25
N LEU A 117 -6.12 3.95 2.58
CA LEU A 117 -5.98 2.77 3.39
C LEU A 117 -7.22 2.61 4.26
N THR A 118 -7.86 1.46 4.16
CA THR A 118 -8.95 1.04 5.04
C THR A 118 -8.46 -0.15 5.86
N ALA A 119 -8.38 0.02 7.17
CA ALA A 119 -7.98 -1.03 8.11
C ALA A 119 -9.20 -1.54 8.86
N GLU A 120 -9.57 -2.79 8.62
CA GLU A 120 -10.72 -3.47 9.25
C GLU A 120 -10.23 -4.36 10.39
N PHE A 121 -10.25 -3.82 11.61
CA PHE A 121 -9.80 -4.53 12.79
C PHE A 121 -10.82 -5.56 13.27
N TYR A 122 -10.30 -6.69 13.76
CA TYR A 122 -11.10 -7.75 14.32
C TYR A 122 -11.67 -7.35 15.68
N VAL A 123 -12.75 -8.03 16.08
CA VAL A 123 -13.55 -7.68 17.25
C VAL A 123 -12.73 -7.55 18.55
N ARG A 124 -12.98 -6.47 19.29
CA ARG A 124 -12.47 -6.22 20.65
C ARG A 124 -13.59 -5.75 21.55
N GLY A 125 -13.80 -6.42 22.68
CA GLY A 125 -14.90 -6.07 23.60
C GLY A 125 -16.29 -6.12 22.95
N GLY A 126 -16.48 -6.94 21.91
CA GLY A 126 -17.73 -7.00 21.14
C GLY A 126 -17.90 -5.91 20.09
N ILE A 127 -16.88 -5.08 19.84
CA ILE A 127 -16.93 -3.96 18.91
C ILE A 127 -15.96 -4.21 17.75
N TYR A 128 -16.42 -3.95 16.53
CA TYR A 128 -15.58 -3.90 15.33
C TYR A 128 -15.17 -2.46 15.06
N THR A 129 -13.94 -2.28 14.59
CA THR A 129 -13.40 -0.95 14.28
C THR A 129 -12.85 -0.96 12.86
N THR A 130 -13.37 -0.05 12.03
CA THR A 130 -12.81 0.23 10.71
C THR A 130 -12.27 1.65 10.71
N VAL A 131 -11.01 1.81 10.35
CA VAL A 131 -10.37 3.11 10.17
C VAL A 131 -10.08 3.30 8.69
N GLU A 132 -10.52 4.42 8.13
CA GLU A 132 -10.20 4.82 6.76
C GLU A 132 -9.48 6.16 6.77
N ALA A 133 -8.37 6.24 6.04
CA ALA A 133 -7.62 7.46 5.79
C ALA A 133 -7.30 7.57 4.30
N ASP A 134 -7.35 8.80 3.75
CA ASP A 134 -6.94 9.04 2.37
C ASP A 134 -6.03 10.26 2.19
N TYR A 135 -5.17 10.14 1.20
CA TYR A 135 -4.30 11.18 0.68
C TYR A 135 -4.69 11.51 -0.76
N ARG A 136 -4.68 12.82 -1.06
CA ARG A 136 -4.96 13.37 -2.39
C ARG A 136 -3.86 14.35 -2.77
N MET A 137 -3.24 14.13 -3.93
CA MET A 137 -2.27 15.08 -4.48
C MET A 137 -2.96 16.42 -4.75
N LYS A 138 -2.37 17.51 -4.26
CA LYS A 138 -2.91 18.85 -4.46
C LYS A 138 -3.00 19.18 -5.95
N GLY A 139 -4.19 19.56 -6.40
CA GLY A 139 -4.46 19.92 -7.80
C GLY A 139 -4.68 18.74 -8.74
N TRP A 140 -4.64 17.49 -8.25
CA TRP A 140 -5.11 16.35 -9.01
C TRP A 140 -6.62 16.18 -8.83
N SER A 141 -7.31 15.89 -9.94
CA SER A 141 -8.72 15.52 -9.96
C SER A 141 -8.85 14.17 -10.70
N PRO A 142 -9.62 13.21 -10.17
CA PRO A 142 -9.84 11.94 -10.85
C PRO A 142 -10.58 12.16 -12.17
N ALA A 143 -10.26 11.35 -13.17
CA ALA A 143 -11.08 11.27 -14.38
C ALA A 143 -12.52 10.89 -14.04
N GLU A 144 -13.47 11.48 -14.76
CA GLU A 144 -14.88 11.12 -14.63
C GLU A 144 -15.08 9.64 -14.98
N ARG A 145 -15.93 8.95 -14.21
CA ARG A 145 -16.25 7.56 -14.49
C ARG A 145 -16.98 7.49 -15.83
N VAL A 146 -16.39 6.77 -16.79
CA VAL A 146 -17.07 6.49 -18.06
C VAL A 146 -18.15 5.44 -17.81
N ASP A 147 -19.41 5.84 -17.93
CA ASP A 147 -20.53 4.91 -18.05
C ASP A 147 -20.78 4.66 -19.53
N LEU A 148 -20.54 3.43 -19.98
CA LEU A 148 -20.72 3.03 -21.38
C LEU A 148 -22.15 2.55 -21.66
N GLY A 149 -23.03 2.57 -20.66
CA GLY A 149 -24.33 1.90 -20.73
C GLY A 149 -24.18 0.37 -20.80
N PRO A 150 -25.32 -0.35 -20.88
CA PRO A 150 -25.29 -1.77 -21.18
C PRO A 150 -24.79 -2.02 -22.60
N TRP A 151 -24.10 -3.14 -22.81
CA TRP A 151 -23.90 -3.69 -24.16
C TRP A 151 -25.28 -4.00 -24.75
N GLU A 152 -25.56 -3.60 -25.99
CA GLU A 152 -26.81 -4.01 -26.66
C GLU A 152 -26.91 -5.55 -26.71
N GLU A 153 -28.10 -6.08 -26.44
CA GLU A 153 -28.42 -7.53 -26.38
C GLU A 153 -28.30 -8.24 -27.73
#